data_AF-A0A3C1KCT6-F1
#
_entry.id   AF-A0A3C1KCT6-F1
#
_cell.length_a   1.000
_cell.length_b   1.000
_cell.length_c   1.000
_cell.angle_alpha   90.00
_cell.angle_beta   90.00
_cell.angle_gamma   90.00
#
_symmetry.space_group_name_H-M   'P 1'
#
loop_
_entity.id
_entity.type
_entity.pdbx_description
1 polymer ?
#
loop_
_entity_poly.entity_id
_entity_poly.type
_entity_poly.pdbx_seq_one_letter_code
_entity_poly.pdbx_strand_id
1 'polypeptide(L)'
;FEARPAFEQIFVSRPAVGDAPALSGIALDRRVYRLRKRARREHGAYFVSLSSRTLGYKGMVTTLQLEPFYPDLQDERFTSELAVVHSRYSTNTFPSWPLAQPLRMLAHNGEINTVSGNRNWMRARQSQLESALVGDIRPLLPICTDGASDSASFDEVLELLTLTGRSLPHAIMMMVPEAYEKQADIDPQLRAFYDYHSMQMEPWDGPAALIFTDGTLVGATLDRNGLRPGRWTETTDGLVVIGSETGVLDFEPERIKRRGRLRPGRMFLVDTAERRIIEDDEIKQQLSTLHPWQEWLDAGRVRLVDLP
;
A
#
# COMPACT_ATOMS: atom_id res chain seq x y z
N PHE A 1 12.68 26.45 8.08
CA PHE A 1 12.22 27.09 6.84
C PHE A 1 13.18 26.87 5.66
N GLU A 2 14.51 26.82 5.87
CA GLU A 2 15.49 26.68 4.77
C GLU A 2 15.33 25.42 3.89
N ALA A 3 14.81 24.31 4.42
CA ALA A 3 14.59 23.08 3.64
C ALA A 3 13.18 22.98 3.02
N ARG A 4 12.33 24.02 3.08
CA ARG A 4 10.95 23.98 2.57
C ARG A 4 10.92 23.99 1.03
N PRO A 5 10.29 23.00 0.36
CA PRO A 5 10.14 23.04 -1.09
C PRO A 5 9.09 24.07 -1.50
N ALA A 6 9.09 24.45 -2.77
CA ALA A 6 7.92 25.05 -3.39
C ALA A 6 6.81 23.98 -3.52
N PHE A 7 5.58 24.36 -3.20
CA PHE A 7 4.41 23.49 -3.35
C PHE A 7 3.60 23.98 -4.54
N GLU A 8 3.40 23.10 -5.50
CA GLU A 8 2.56 23.36 -6.67
C GLU A 8 1.68 22.13 -6.92
N GLN A 9 0.44 22.40 -7.33
CA GLN A 9 -0.47 21.36 -7.81
C GLN A 9 -0.51 21.43 -9.33
N ILE A 10 -0.30 20.28 -9.97
CA ILE A 10 -0.50 20.14 -11.41
C ILE A 10 -1.79 19.38 -11.67
N PHE A 11 -2.57 19.88 -12.62
CA PHE A 11 -3.78 19.23 -13.08
C PHE A 11 -3.51 18.61 -14.44
N VAL A 12 -3.72 17.30 -14.54
CA VAL A 12 -3.45 16.54 -15.76
C VAL A 12 -4.70 15.77 -16.17
N SER A 13 -4.92 15.69 -17.47
CA SER A 13 -5.98 14.87 -18.04
C SER A 13 -5.45 14.15 -19.28
N ARG A 14 -6.05 13.01 -19.60
CA ARG A 14 -5.93 12.41 -20.93
C ARG A 14 -7.31 12.37 -21.57
N PRO A 15 -7.68 13.38 -22.38
CA PRO A 15 -8.95 13.39 -23.09
C PRO A 15 -8.99 12.30 -24.16
N ALA A 16 -10.18 12.08 -24.72
CA ALA A 16 -10.34 11.21 -25.88
C ALA A 16 -9.56 11.78 -27.08
N VAL A 17 -8.89 10.89 -27.83
CA VAL A 17 -8.11 11.25 -29.03
C VAL A 17 -8.37 10.20 -30.09
N GLY A 18 -9.01 10.59 -31.20
CA GLY A 18 -9.51 9.65 -32.20
C GLY A 18 -10.50 8.66 -31.56
N ASP A 19 -10.33 7.37 -31.85
CA ASP A 19 -11.17 6.30 -31.29
C ASP A 19 -10.80 5.91 -29.85
N ALA A 20 -9.70 6.46 -29.30
CA ALA A 20 -9.25 6.09 -27.97
C ALA A 20 -9.98 6.92 -26.90
N PRO A 21 -10.63 6.29 -25.91
CA PRO A 21 -11.43 6.99 -24.91
C PRO A 21 -10.58 7.84 -23.96
N ALA A 22 -11.20 8.82 -23.32
CA ALA A 22 -10.59 9.53 -22.20
C ALA A 22 -10.20 8.53 -21.10
N LEU A 23 -9.09 8.78 -20.39
CA LEU A 23 -8.69 7.92 -19.26
C LEU A 23 -9.09 8.56 -17.93
N SER A 24 -9.51 7.70 -17.02
CA SER A 24 -9.84 8.00 -15.63
C SER A 24 -9.41 6.85 -14.73
N GLY A 25 -9.48 7.07 -13.41
CA GLY A 25 -9.17 6.07 -12.39
C GLY A 25 -7.80 5.42 -12.58
N ILE A 26 -7.72 4.11 -12.37
CA ILE A 26 -6.45 3.37 -12.46
C ILE A 26 -5.80 3.45 -13.86
N ALA A 27 -6.58 3.64 -14.92
CA ALA A 27 -6.04 3.75 -16.27
C ALA A 27 -5.29 5.08 -16.48
N LEU A 28 -5.78 6.16 -15.88
CA LEU A 28 -5.04 7.43 -15.83
C LEU A 28 -3.85 7.32 -14.88
N ASP A 29 -4.02 6.70 -13.71
CA ASP A 29 -2.94 6.48 -12.73
C ASP A 29 -1.74 5.74 -13.34
N ARG A 30 -1.96 4.72 -14.18
CA ARG A 30 -0.89 4.03 -14.92
C ARG A 30 -0.10 4.96 -15.83
N ARG A 31 -0.72 6.00 -16.40
CA ARG A 31 -0.03 7.00 -17.23
C ARG A 31 0.76 7.98 -16.38
N VAL A 32 0.15 8.50 -15.31
CA VAL A 32 0.81 9.48 -14.44
C VAL A 32 1.89 8.86 -13.55
N TYR A 33 1.82 7.56 -13.27
CA TYR A 33 2.93 6.79 -12.67
C TYR A 33 4.22 6.94 -13.47
N ARG A 34 4.13 6.81 -14.80
CA ARG A 34 5.29 6.96 -15.70
C ARG A 34 5.82 8.39 -15.67
N LEU A 35 4.92 9.38 -15.71
CA LEU A 35 5.27 10.79 -15.60
C LEU A 35 6.03 11.04 -14.29
N ARG A 36 5.50 10.58 -13.16
CA ARG A 36 6.08 10.77 -11.83
C ARG A 36 7.46 10.11 -11.70
N LYS A 37 7.63 8.88 -12.17
CA LYS A 37 8.93 8.18 -12.15
C LYS A 37 9.98 8.92 -13.00
N ARG A 38 9.61 9.37 -14.19
CA ARG A 38 10.51 10.12 -15.08
C ARG A 38 10.84 11.50 -14.54
N ALA A 39 9.84 12.26 -14.09
CA ALA A 39 10.04 13.59 -13.51
C ALA A 39 10.94 13.56 -12.27
N ARG A 40 10.79 12.53 -11.42
CA ARG A 40 11.70 12.32 -10.27
C ARG A 40 13.13 12.06 -10.72
N ARG A 41 13.35 11.19 -11.71
CA ARG A 41 14.69 10.81 -12.18
C ARG A 41 15.36 11.92 -12.99
N GLU A 42 14.64 12.53 -13.91
CA GLU A 42 15.16 13.47 -14.90
C GLU A 42 15.24 14.91 -14.34
N HIS A 43 14.39 15.25 -13.38
CA HIS A 43 14.27 16.63 -12.87
C HIS A 43 14.28 16.74 -11.33
N GLY A 44 14.44 15.63 -10.60
CA GLY A 44 14.44 15.65 -9.13
C GLY A 44 13.07 15.94 -8.49
N ALA A 45 12.01 16.15 -9.30
CA ALA A 45 10.68 16.52 -8.84
C ALA A 45 10.08 15.44 -7.91
N TYR A 46 9.58 15.85 -6.76
CA TYR A 46 8.93 14.96 -5.81
C TYR A 46 7.43 15.16 -5.81
N PHE A 47 6.69 14.12 -6.16
CA PHE A 47 5.24 14.10 -6.05
C PHE A 47 4.85 13.37 -4.77
N VAL A 48 4.10 14.06 -3.91
CA VAL A 48 3.41 13.46 -2.77
C VAL A 48 2.42 12.43 -3.29
N SER A 49 1.52 12.85 -4.17
CA SER A 49 0.62 12.03 -4.98
C SER A 49 0.57 12.60 -6.40
N LEU A 50 0.20 11.77 -7.37
CA LEU A 50 -0.28 12.19 -8.68
C LEU A 50 -1.20 11.08 -9.16
N SER A 51 -2.47 11.20 -8.84
CA SER A 51 -3.51 10.19 -9.06
C SER A 51 -4.84 10.89 -9.30
N SER A 52 -5.73 10.21 -10.02
CA SER A 52 -7.13 10.62 -10.17
C SER A 52 -8.04 10.08 -9.07
N ARG A 53 -7.48 9.29 -8.14
CA ARG A 53 -8.21 8.58 -7.07
C ARG A 53 -7.77 9.02 -5.68
N THR A 54 -6.52 9.47 -5.52
CA THR A 54 -5.97 9.87 -4.22
C THR A 54 -5.23 11.21 -4.29
N LEU A 55 -5.32 11.96 -3.20
CA LEU A 55 -4.63 13.23 -3.00
C LEU A 55 -3.94 13.22 -1.63
N GLY A 56 -2.66 13.58 -1.59
CA GLY A 56 -1.87 13.58 -0.37
C GLY A 56 -1.40 14.98 0.03
N TYR A 57 -1.67 15.34 1.29
CA TYR A 57 -1.08 16.49 1.97
C TYR A 57 -0.19 15.98 3.10
N LYS A 58 1.07 16.42 3.10
CA LYS A 58 2.02 16.05 4.15
C LYS A 58 3.08 17.12 4.33
N GLY A 59 3.73 17.12 5.48
CA GLY A 59 4.80 18.06 5.77
C GLY A 59 5.53 17.75 7.05
N MET A 60 6.56 18.54 7.32
CA MET A 60 7.30 18.49 8.58
C MET A 60 6.67 19.47 9.57
N VAL A 61 5.45 19.16 9.94
CA VAL A 61 4.60 19.94 10.83
C VAL A 61 4.12 19.03 11.95
N THR A 62 3.80 19.59 13.12
CA THR A 62 3.08 18.81 14.12
C THR A 62 1.68 18.49 13.62
N THR A 63 1.02 17.51 14.24
CA THR A 63 -0.34 17.11 13.85
C THR A 63 -1.32 18.28 13.87
N LEU A 64 -1.24 19.14 14.89
CA LEU A 64 -2.08 20.34 15.04
C LEU A 64 -1.74 21.47 14.06
N GLN A 65 -0.55 21.42 13.43
CA GLN A 65 -0.11 22.44 12.48
C GLN A 65 -0.47 22.10 11.04
N LEU A 66 -0.89 20.86 10.73
CA LEU A 66 -1.14 20.44 9.36
C LEU A 66 -2.29 21.22 8.71
N GLU A 67 -3.43 21.32 9.41
CA GLU A 67 -4.63 22.03 8.93
C GLU A 67 -4.38 23.55 8.79
N PRO A 68 -3.75 24.26 9.74
CA PRO A 68 -3.35 25.66 9.53
C PRO A 68 -2.32 25.87 8.42
N PHE A 69 -1.45 24.88 8.17
CA PHE A 69 -0.40 25.00 7.15
C PHE A 69 -0.94 24.85 5.72
N TYR A 70 -1.97 24.04 5.52
CA TYR A 70 -2.64 23.83 4.25
C TYR A 70 -4.10 24.31 4.30
N PRO A 71 -4.38 25.57 3.90
CA PRO A 71 -5.73 26.14 3.96
C PRO A 71 -6.79 25.33 3.22
N ASP A 72 -6.40 24.57 2.18
CA ASP A 72 -7.30 23.65 1.46
C ASP A 72 -8.00 22.65 2.39
N LEU A 73 -7.34 22.23 3.49
CA LEU A 73 -7.91 21.29 4.46
C LEU A 73 -9.01 21.90 5.34
N GLN A 74 -9.13 23.23 5.35
CA GLN A 74 -10.20 23.96 6.05
C GLN A 74 -11.37 24.30 5.12
N ASP A 75 -11.22 24.04 3.82
CA ASP A 75 -12.25 24.33 2.82
C ASP A 75 -13.33 23.24 2.84
N GLU A 76 -14.60 23.63 2.95
CA GLU A 76 -15.73 22.69 2.99
C GLU A 76 -15.85 21.82 1.72
N ARG A 77 -15.25 22.24 0.61
CA ARG A 77 -15.20 21.44 -0.63
C ARG A 77 -14.19 20.29 -0.54
N PHE A 78 -13.30 20.30 0.45
CA PHE A 78 -12.34 19.24 0.71
C PHE A 78 -13.01 18.06 1.43
N THR A 79 -13.87 17.35 0.70
CA THR A 79 -14.61 16.19 1.22
C THR A 79 -14.05 14.88 0.72
N SER A 80 -14.10 13.83 1.54
CA SER A 80 -13.67 12.48 1.17
C SER A 80 -14.48 11.40 1.91
N GLU A 81 -14.67 10.24 1.28
CA GLU A 81 -15.24 9.05 1.91
C GLU A 81 -14.22 8.31 2.79
N LEU A 82 -12.93 8.51 2.55
CA LEU A 82 -11.84 7.87 3.29
C LEU A 82 -10.69 8.83 3.56
N ALA A 83 -9.98 8.61 4.66
CA ALA A 83 -8.77 9.36 5.00
C ALA A 83 -7.74 8.44 5.66
N VAL A 84 -6.47 8.63 5.30
CA VAL A 84 -5.33 7.98 5.94
C VAL A 84 -4.43 9.07 6.50
N VAL A 85 -4.14 9.01 7.79
CA VAL A 85 -3.28 9.97 8.49
C VAL A 85 -2.09 9.25 9.11
N HIS A 86 -0.97 9.93 9.21
CA HIS A 86 0.23 9.37 9.81
C HIS A 86 1.04 10.46 10.53
N SER A 87 1.50 10.15 11.73
CA SER A 87 2.48 10.95 12.46
C SER A 87 3.76 10.14 12.65
N ARG A 88 4.90 10.73 12.30
CA ARG A 88 6.21 10.06 12.36
C ARG A 88 7.05 10.64 13.49
N TYR A 89 7.58 9.78 14.36
CA TYR A 89 8.68 10.13 15.24
C TYR A 89 10.00 9.84 14.52
N SER A 90 10.79 10.89 14.20
CA SER A 90 12.08 10.74 13.51
C SER A 90 13.22 10.81 14.51
N THR A 91 14.11 9.82 14.50
CA THR A 91 15.39 9.86 15.23
C THR A 91 16.47 10.66 14.50
N ASN A 92 16.23 11.02 13.23
CA ASN A 92 17.12 11.87 12.45
C ASN A 92 16.90 13.35 12.79
N THR A 93 17.99 14.07 13.02
CA THR A 93 18.01 15.52 13.26
C THR A 93 17.86 16.35 11.98
N PHE A 94 18.11 15.76 10.80
CA PHE A 94 17.98 16.45 9.52
C PHE A 94 16.56 16.32 8.95
N PRO A 95 15.85 17.45 8.78
CA PRO A 95 14.48 17.45 8.29
C PRO A 95 14.43 17.12 6.78
N SER A 96 13.62 16.13 6.39
CA SER A 96 13.42 15.75 4.98
C SER A 96 11.93 15.58 4.66
N TRP A 97 11.36 16.52 3.88
CA TRP A 97 9.94 16.55 3.50
C TRP A 97 9.45 15.27 2.80
N PRO A 98 10.21 14.67 1.85
CA PRO A 98 9.80 13.43 1.19
C PRO A 98 9.59 12.24 2.14
N LEU A 99 10.22 12.26 3.32
CA LEU A 99 10.13 11.17 4.30
C LEU A 99 8.88 11.24 5.18
N ALA A 100 8.14 12.35 5.15
CA ALA A 100 6.83 12.40 5.79
C ALA A 100 5.88 11.37 5.13
N GLN A 101 4.93 10.86 5.90
CA GLN A 101 3.89 9.95 5.43
C GLN A 101 2.50 10.59 5.67
N PRO A 102 1.43 10.15 4.99
CA PRO A 102 1.32 8.99 4.10
C PRO A 102 2.21 9.05 2.84
N LEU A 103 2.51 7.86 2.32
CA LEU A 103 3.08 7.68 0.99
C LEU A 103 1.93 7.62 -0.02
N ARG A 104 2.08 6.93 -1.16
CA ARG A 104 1.07 7.00 -2.23
C ARG A 104 -0.04 5.99 -2.08
N MET A 105 0.30 4.84 -1.53
CA MET A 105 -0.62 3.76 -1.22
C MET A 105 -0.62 3.40 0.26
N LEU A 106 0.39 3.82 1.03
CA LEU A 106 0.65 3.29 2.37
C LEU A 106 1.00 4.36 3.41
N ALA A 107 0.53 4.14 4.64
CA ALA A 107 1.13 4.64 5.87
C ALA A 107 1.66 3.45 6.69
N HIS A 108 2.89 3.57 7.18
CA HIS A 108 3.62 2.49 7.85
C HIS A 108 4.13 2.95 9.21
N ASN A 109 3.62 2.34 10.26
CA ASN A 109 4.18 2.41 11.61
C ASN A 109 5.05 1.18 11.84
N GLY A 110 6.37 1.35 11.83
CA GLY A 110 7.26 0.21 11.92
C GLY A 110 8.62 0.42 11.29
N GLU A 111 9.31 -0.70 11.08
CA GLU A 111 10.60 -0.79 10.40
C GLU A 111 10.68 -2.11 9.62
N ILE A 112 11.07 -2.05 8.35
CA ILE A 112 11.27 -3.24 7.52
C ILE A 112 12.74 -3.65 7.61
N ASN A 113 13.04 -4.58 8.51
CA ASN A 113 14.39 -5.04 8.82
C ASN A 113 15.06 -5.74 7.62
N THR A 114 14.26 -6.30 6.72
CA THR A 114 14.73 -7.04 5.53
C THR A 114 14.99 -6.15 4.31
N VAL A 115 14.78 -4.83 4.41
CA VAL A 115 14.66 -3.95 3.24
C VAL A 115 15.89 -3.94 2.31
N SER A 116 17.10 -4.11 2.85
CA SER A 116 18.30 -4.21 2.03
C SER A 116 18.27 -5.43 1.11
N GLY A 117 17.83 -6.58 1.62
CA GLY A 117 17.64 -7.80 0.84
C GLY A 117 16.54 -7.61 -0.21
N ASN A 118 15.39 -7.08 0.21
CA ASN A 118 14.24 -6.89 -0.67
C ASN A 118 14.56 -5.94 -1.84
N ARG A 119 15.30 -4.86 -1.59
CA ARG A 119 15.79 -3.95 -2.65
C ARG A 119 16.71 -4.64 -3.64
N ASN A 120 17.62 -5.49 -3.16
CA ASN A 120 18.53 -6.24 -4.02
C ASN A 120 17.78 -7.25 -4.88
N TRP A 121 16.81 -7.95 -4.30
CA TRP A 121 15.94 -8.89 -5.01
C TRP A 121 15.07 -8.19 -6.04
N MET A 122 14.48 -7.06 -5.72
CA MET A 122 13.78 -6.22 -6.68
C MET A 122 14.72 -5.82 -7.81
N ARG A 123 15.92 -5.29 -7.50
CA ARG A 123 16.93 -4.91 -8.50
C ARG A 123 17.29 -6.06 -9.45
N ALA A 124 17.46 -7.26 -8.92
CA ALA A 124 17.75 -8.47 -9.71
C ALA A 124 16.60 -8.83 -10.68
N ARG A 125 15.35 -8.61 -10.28
CA ARG A 125 14.15 -8.88 -11.10
C ARG A 125 13.86 -7.80 -12.14
N GLN A 126 14.38 -6.59 -11.98
CA GLN A 126 14.00 -5.44 -12.83
C GLN A 126 14.18 -5.68 -14.34
N SER A 127 15.17 -6.48 -14.75
CA SER A 127 15.42 -6.79 -16.15
C SER A 127 14.38 -7.74 -16.76
N GLN A 128 13.62 -8.45 -15.93
CA GLN A 128 12.59 -9.41 -16.32
C GLN A 128 11.17 -8.85 -16.13
N LEU A 129 11.04 -7.61 -15.63
CA LEU A 129 9.74 -7.00 -15.42
C LEU A 129 9.11 -6.61 -16.76
N GLU A 130 7.93 -7.16 -17.01
CA GLU A 130 7.11 -6.85 -18.18
C GLU A 130 5.64 -6.68 -17.77
N SER A 131 4.96 -5.72 -18.38
CA SER A 131 3.52 -5.54 -18.19
C SER A 131 2.92 -4.70 -19.31
N ALA A 132 1.93 -5.27 -20.01
CA ALA A 132 1.18 -4.55 -21.03
C ALA A 132 0.42 -3.33 -20.46
N LEU A 133 0.05 -3.36 -19.18
CA LEU A 133 -0.76 -2.32 -18.53
C LEU A 133 0.00 -1.01 -18.31
N VAL A 134 1.29 -1.09 -18.02
CA VAL A 134 2.17 0.08 -17.83
C VAL A 134 3.11 0.32 -19.01
N GLY A 135 3.16 -0.59 -19.98
CA GLY A 135 4.03 -0.52 -21.15
C GLY A 135 5.50 -0.79 -20.80
N ASP A 136 6.43 -0.27 -21.60
CA ASP A 136 7.87 -0.45 -21.39
C ASP A 136 8.31 0.04 -19.99
N ILE A 137 8.80 -0.88 -19.16
CA ILE A 137 9.21 -0.63 -17.77
C ILE A 137 10.62 -0.03 -17.68
N ARG A 138 11.48 -0.17 -18.70
CA ARG A 138 12.88 0.30 -18.66
C ARG A 138 13.01 1.78 -18.27
N PRO A 139 12.17 2.71 -18.79
CA PRO A 139 12.21 4.11 -18.38
C PRO A 139 11.73 4.37 -16.93
N LEU A 140 11.20 3.36 -16.24
CA LEU A 140 10.67 3.47 -14.87
C LEU A 140 11.69 2.96 -13.84
N LEU A 141 12.81 2.41 -14.29
CA LEU A 141 13.86 1.89 -13.42
C LEU A 141 14.76 3.01 -12.85
N PRO A 142 15.33 2.82 -11.64
CA PRO A 142 15.04 1.70 -10.72
C PRO A 142 13.64 1.82 -10.10
N ILE A 143 13.02 0.69 -9.75
CA ILE A 143 11.70 0.64 -9.10
C ILE A 143 11.79 1.26 -7.71
N CYS A 144 12.68 0.71 -6.87
CA CYS A 144 12.99 1.28 -5.57
C CYS A 144 13.94 2.48 -5.74
N THR A 145 13.55 3.64 -5.24
CA THR A 145 14.38 4.85 -5.28
C THR A 145 15.59 4.70 -4.35
N ASP A 146 16.78 4.97 -4.88
CA ASP A 146 18.01 4.91 -4.10
C ASP A 146 17.99 5.92 -2.94
N GLY A 147 18.41 5.48 -1.75
CA GLY A 147 18.43 6.31 -0.54
C GLY A 147 17.04 6.62 0.07
N ALA A 148 15.95 6.07 -0.48
CA ALA A 148 14.63 6.23 0.11
C ALA A 148 14.51 5.51 1.47
N SER A 149 13.47 5.82 2.25
CA SER A 149 13.16 5.05 3.46
C SER A 149 12.71 3.63 3.10
N ASP A 150 12.73 2.76 4.09
CA ASP A 150 12.21 1.41 4.01
C ASP A 150 10.74 1.37 3.54
N SER A 151 9.93 2.23 4.16
CA SER A 151 8.50 2.42 3.91
C SER A 151 8.26 2.91 2.48
N ALA A 152 9.11 3.82 1.99
CA ALA A 152 9.04 4.33 0.62
C ALA A 152 9.35 3.22 -0.41
N SER A 153 10.32 2.36 -0.13
CA SER A 153 10.61 1.23 -1.01
C SER A 153 9.47 0.20 -1.02
N PHE A 154 8.83 -0.04 0.12
CA PHE A 154 7.64 -0.91 0.17
C PHE A 154 6.50 -0.31 -0.66
N ASP A 155 6.19 0.97 -0.46
CA ASP A 155 5.14 1.69 -1.20
C ASP A 155 5.38 1.68 -2.72
N GLU A 156 6.63 1.83 -3.17
CA GLU A 156 7.00 1.79 -4.59
C GLU A 156 6.77 0.42 -5.23
N VAL A 157 7.03 -0.66 -4.50
CA VAL A 157 6.78 -2.03 -4.96
C VAL A 157 5.29 -2.36 -4.91
N LEU A 158 4.59 -1.94 -3.86
CA LEU A 158 3.13 -2.07 -3.74
C LEU A 158 2.42 -1.36 -4.90
N GLU A 159 2.84 -0.14 -5.21
CA GLU A 159 2.31 0.64 -6.33
C GLU A 159 2.61 -0.01 -7.68
N LEU A 160 3.80 -0.58 -7.87
CA LEU A 160 4.10 -1.35 -9.08
C LEU A 160 3.17 -2.56 -9.22
N LEU A 161 3.02 -3.38 -8.17
CA LEU A 161 2.20 -4.60 -8.21
C LEU A 161 0.73 -4.30 -8.52
N THR A 162 0.19 -3.24 -7.93
CA THR A 162 -1.21 -2.83 -8.13
C THR A 162 -1.44 -2.24 -9.52
N LEU A 163 -0.57 -1.33 -9.97
CA LEU A 163 -0.67 -0.74 -11.32
C LEU A 163 -0.44 -1.78 -12.42
N THR A 164 0.30 -2.85 -12.14
CA THR A 164 0.53 -3.97 -13.07
C THR A 164 -0.52 -5.08 -12.98
N GLY A 165 -1.60 -4.89 -12.21
CA GLY A 165 -2.82 -5.68 -12.35
C GLY A 165 -3.24 -6.53 -11.16
N ARG A 166 -2.47 -6.53 -10.05
CA ARG A 166 -2.90 -7.21 -8.82
C ARG A 166 -3.86 -6.32 -8.03
N SER A 167 -4.84 -6.92 -7.36
CA SER A 167 -5.64 -6.19 -6.39
C SER A 167 -4.77 -5.73 -5.21
N LEU A 168 -5.19 -4.69 -4.51
CA LEU A 168 -4.46 -4.20 -3.34
C LEU A 168 -4.27 -5.29 -2.25
N PRO A 169 -5.29 -6.07 -1.88
CA PRO A 169 -5.12 -7.20 -0.95
C PRO A 169 -4.14 -8.27 -1.46
N HIS A 170 -4.17 -8.59 -2.75
CA HIS A 170 -3.24 -9.56 -3.35
C HIS A 170 -1.79 -9.09 -3.20
N ALA A 171 -1.51 -7.84 -3.56
CA ALA A 171 -0.16 -7.29 -3.45
C ALA A 171 0.32 -7.25 -2.00
N ILE A 172 -0.54 -6.91 -1.04
CA ILE A 172 -0.21 -6.94 0.40
C ILE A 172 0.06 -8.38 0.87
N MET A 173 -0.76 -9.36 0.51
CA MET A 173 -0.54 -10.76 0.89
C MET A 173 0.73 -11.37 0.28
N MET A 174 1.17 -10.87 -0.87
CA MET A 174 2.46 -11.23 -1.45
C MET A 174 3.64 -10.64 -0.70
N MET A 175 3.55 -9.36 -0.32
CA MET A 175 4.66 -8.65 0.32
C MET A 175 4.76 -8.95 1.82
N VAL A 176 3.63 -9.16 2.50
CA VAL A 176 3.53 -9.46 3.93
C VAL A 176 2.64 -10.70 4.13
N PRO A 177 3.12 -11.89 3.71
CA PRO A 177 2.37 -13.13 3.92
C PRO A 177 2.27 -13.44 5.42
N GLU A 178 1.17 -14.11 5.81
CA GLU A 178 1.04 -14.63 7.17
C GLU A 178 2.08 -15.74 7.45
N ALA A 179 2.36 -16.02 8.71
CA ALA A 179 3.24 -17.12 9.09
C ALA A 179 2.53 -18.47 8.87
N TYR A 180 2.55 -18.97 7.64
CA TYR A 180 1.74 -20.11 7.19
C TYR A 180 2.50 -21.45 7.21
N GLU A 181 3.83 -21.42 7.21
CA GLU A 181 4.67 -22.59 6.93
C GLU A 181 4.43 -23.72 7.95
N LYS A 182 4.19 -23.36 9.22
CA LYS A 182 3.97 -24.31 10.34
C LYS A 182 2.50 -24.48 10.74
N GLN A 183 1.56 -23.84 10.05
CA GLN A 183 0.12 -23.98 10.35
C GLN A 183 -0.41 -25.31 9.81
N ALA A 184 -0.81 -26.23 10.70
CA ALA A 184 -1.28 -27.55 10.31
C ALA A 184 -2.70 -27.54 9.72
N ASP A 185 -3.52 -26.56 10.11
CA ASP A 185 -4.94 -26.41 9.81
C ASP A 185 -5.23 -25.38 8.69
N ILE A 186 -4.19 -24.88 8.02
CA ILE A 186 -4.38 -23.96 6.89
C ILE A 186 -5.08 -24.64 5.72
N ASP A 187 -5.99 -23.91 5.08
CA ASP A 187 -6.63 -24.35 3.84
C ASP A 187 -5.57 -24.68 2.76
N PRO A 188 -5.65 -25.86 2.09
CA PRO A 188 -4.65 -26.26 1.10
C PRO A 188 -4.51 -25.28 -0.07
N GLN A 189 -5.58 -24.63 -0.52
CA GLN A 189 -5.52 -23.66 -1.62
C GLN A 189 -4.84 -22.39 -1.16
N LEU A 190 -5.08 -21.96 0.09
CA LEU A 190 -4.37 -20.82 0.68
C LEU A 190 -2.87 -21.11 0.86
N ARG A 191 -2.52 -22.32 1.31
CA ARG A 191 -1.12 -22.76 1.34
C ARG A 191 -0.49 -22.75 -0.05
N ALA A 192 -1.19 -23.26 -1.06
CA ALA A 192 -0.71 -23.25 -2.44
C ALA A 192 -0.50 -21.82 -2.97
N PHE A 193 -1.42 -20.90 -2.65
CA PHE A 193 -1.26 -19.47 -2.95
C PHE A 193 0.04 -18.92 -2.34
N TYR A 194 0.29 -19.15 -1.04
CA TYR A 194 1.49 -18.63 -0.40
C TYR A 194 2.77 -19.28 -0.91
N ASP A 195 2.78 -20.60 -1.09
CA ASP A 195 3.92 -21.33 -1.69
C ASP A 195 4.24 -20.79 -3.08
N TYR A 196 3.23 -20.57 -3.91
CA TYR A 196 3.41 -20.00 -5.25
C TYR A 196 4.05 -18.61 -5.21
N HIS A 197 3.57 -17.73 -4.34
CA HIS A 197 4.07 -16.36 -4.25
C HIS A 197 5.42 -16.24 -3.54
N SER A 198 5.75 -17.16 -2.64
CA SER A 198 7.06 -17.22 -1.97
C SER A 198 8.24 -17.37 -2.95
N MET A 199 7.98 -17.97 -4.13
CA MET A 199 8.99 -18.11 -5.19
C MET A 199 9.18 -16.83 -6.00
N GLN A 200 8.24 -15.88 -5.92
CA GLN A 200 8.27 -14.62 -6.66
C GLN A 200 8.72 -13.45 -5.80
N MET A 201 8.24 -13.41 -4.55
CA MET A 201 8.42 -12.30 -3.63
C MET A 201 8.86 -12.83 -2.27
N GLU A 202 10.05 -12.43 -1.84
CA GLU A 202 10.46 -12.58 -0.46
C GLU A 202 9.62 -11.69 0.47
N PRO A 203 9.30 -12.13 1.69
CA PRO A 203 8.56 -11.30 2.64
C PRO A 203 9.32 -10.02 3.00
N TRP A 204 8.59 -8.91 3.00
CA TRP A 204 9.05 -7.63 3.52
C TRP A 204 8.84 -7.59 5.03
N ASP A 205 9.71 -8.29 5.73
CA ASP A 205 9.59 -8.57 7.16
C ASP A 205 10.20 -7.49 8.06
N GLY A 206 9.66 -7.39 9.28
CA GLY A 206 9.97 -6.40 10.30
C GLY A 206 8.70 -5.95 11.05
N PRO A 207 8.81 -5.31 12.22
CA PRO A 207 7.65 -4.79 12.94
C PRO A 207 6.86 -3.82 12.05
N ALA A 208 5.60 -4.11 11.77
CA ALA A 208 4.79 -3.26 10.90
C ALA A 208 3.31 -3.24 11.31
N ALA A 209 2.75 -2.03 11.37
CA ALA A 209 1.33 -1.78 11.18
C ALA A 209 1.18 -0.93 9.93
N LEU A 210 0.48 -1.50 8.94
CA LEU A 210 0.31 -0.93 7.62
C LEU A 210 -1.15 -0.50 7.46
N ILE A 211 -1.38 0.75 7.07
CA ILE A 211 -2.67 1.23 6.58
C ILE A 211 -2.49 1.59 5.11
N PHE A 212 -3.27 0.98 4.23
CA PHE A 212 -3.09 1.11 2.79
C PHE A 212 -4.40 1.42 2.06
N THR A 213 -4.32 2.09 0.92
CA THR A 213 -5.48 2.42 0.10
C THR A 213 -5.12 2.57 -1.38
N ASP A 214 -6.08 2.29 -2.25
CA ASP A 214 -6.04 2.61 -3.69
C ASP A 214 -7.05 3.71 -4.09
N GLY A 215 -7.67 4.36 -3.10
CA GLY A 215 -8.72 5.36 -3.26
C GLY A 215 -10.16 4.81 -3.24
N THR A 216 -10.34 3.48 -3.18
CA THR A 216 -11.66 2.84 -3.02
C THR A 216 -11.64 1.82 -1.89
N LEU A 217 -10.58 1.01 -1.84
CA LEU A 217 -10.30 0.14 -0.72
C LEU A 217 -9.45 0.89 0.30
N VAL A 218 -9.76 0.72 1.58
CA VAL A 218 -8.85 1.06 2.69
C VAL A 218 -8.67 -0.16 3.57
N GLY A 219 -7.44 -0.56 3.80
CA GLY A 219 -7.13 -1.76 4.56
C GLY A 219 -6.02 -1.54 5.57
N ALA A 220 -5.96 -2.48 6.50
CA ALA A 220 -4.97 -2.52 7.55
C ALA A 220 -4.47 -3.95 7.76
N THR A 221 -3.16 -4.11 7.92
CA THR A 221 -2.56 -5.38 8.33
C THR A 221 -1.40 -5.14 9.29
N LEU A 222 -1.08 -6.19 10.05
CA LEU A 222 0.15 -6.25 10.84
C LEU A 222 1.18 -7.11 10.12
N ASP A 223 2.44 -6.99 10.56
CA ASP A 223 3.45 -7.98 10.27
C ASP A 223 3.06 -9.38 10.79
N ARG A 224 3.76 -10.39 10.30
CA ARG A 224 3.53 -11.81 10.63
C ARG A 224 3.54 -12.13 12.13
N ASN A 225 4.23 -11.32 12.94
CA ASN A 225 4.36 -11.50 14.38
C ASN A 225 3.47 -10.53 15.19
N GLY A 226 2.86 -9.54 14.55
CA GLY A 226 1.97 -8.57 15.18
C GLY A 226 2.69 -7.67 16.18
N LEU A 227 3.85 -7.14 15.79
CA LEU A 227 4.73 -6.39 16.69
C LEU A 227 4.30 -4.94 16.93
N ARG A 228 3.25 -4.48 16.23
CA ARG A 228 2.66 -3.15 16.37
C ARG A 228 1.17 -3.24 16.73
N PRO A 229 0.64 -2.28 17.50
CA PRO A 229 -0.77 -2.27 17.84
C PRO A 229 -1.60 -1.78 16.64
N GLY A 230 -2.81 -2.32 16.52
CA GLY A 230 -3.84 -1.82 15.62
C GLY A 230 -5.21 -2.06 16.23
N ARG A 231 -6.01 -1.00 16.34
CA ARG A 231 -7.33 -1.01 16.96
C ARG A 231 -8.31 -0.37 16.00
N TRP A 232 -9.54 -0.87 16.00
CA TRP A 232 -10.58 -0.32 15.15
C TRP A 232 -11.92 -0.23 15.87
N THR A 233 -12.72 0.75 15.44
CA THR A 233 -14.09 0.99 15.90
C THR A 233 -14.98 1.14 14.68
N GLU A 234 -16.09 0.41 14.65
CA GLU A 234 -17.18 0.59 13.70
C GLU A 234 -18.35 1.23 14.44
N THR A 235 -18.89 2.28 13.84
CA THR A 235 -20.06 2.99 14.35
C THR A 235 -21.36 2.49 13.71
N THR A 236 -22.50 2.77 14.34
CA THR A 236 -23.82 2.34 13.85
C THR A 236 -24.25 3.06 12.57
N ASP A 237 -23.70 4.25 12.30
CA ASP A 237 -23.85 5.02 11.07
C ASP A 237 -22.83 4.66 9.97
N GLY A 238 -21.98 3.66 10.20
CA GLY A 238 -21.10 3.07 9.18
C GLY A 238 -19.71 3.69 9.06
N LEU A 239 -19.35 4.66 9.90
CA LEU A 239 -17.98 5.16 9.99
C LEU A 239 -17.08 4.08 10.64
N VAL A 240 -15.94 3.81 10.00
CA VAL A 240 -14.90 2.92 10.50
C VAL A 240 -13.65 3.72 10.79
N VAL A 241 -13.11 3.57 11.99
CA VAL A 241 -11.89 4.25 12.44
C VAL A 241 -10.86 3.20 12.82
N ILE A 242 -9.68 3.27 12.23
CA ILE A 242 -8.54 2.39 12.54
C ILE A 242 -7.37 3.27 13.00
N GLY A 243 -6.72 2.88 14.09
CA GLY A 243 -5.55 3.59 14.61
C GLY A 243 -4.62 2.69 15.40
N SER A 244 -3.44 3.20 15.75
CA SER A 244 -2.50 2.53 16.65
C SER A 244 -3.05 2.40 18.08
N GLU A 245 -4.02 3.25 18.44
CA GLU A 245 -4.61 3.35 19.76
C GLU A 245 -6.15 3.44 19.67
N THR A 246 -6.83 3.15 20.77
CA THR A 246 -8.28 3.38 20.92
C THR A 246 -8.55 4.78 21.43
N GLY A 247 -9.69 5.38 21.07
CA GLY A 247 -10.08 6.70 21.58
C GLY A 247 -9.43 7.86 20.83
N VAL A 248 -8.95 7.62 19.61
CA VAL A 248 -8.44 8.70 18.72
C VAL A 248 -9.54 9.66 18.28
N LEU A 249 -10.80 9.21 18.31
CA LEU A 249 -11.99 10.01 18.10
C LEU A 249 -13.01 9.63 19.18
N ASP A 250 -13.69 10.64 19.71
CA ASP A 250 -14.73 10.47 20.70
C ASP A 250 -16.07 10.12 20.03
N PHE A 251 -16.68 9.05 20.52
CA PHE A 251 -17.99 8.57 20.07
C PHE A 251 -18.87 8.30 21.28
N GLU A 252 -20.13 8.74 21.20
CA GLU A 252 -21.15 8.35 22.16
C GLU A 252 -21.28 6.81 22.22
N PRO A 253 -21.42 6.20 23.41
CA PRO A 253 -21.48 4.76 23.56
C PRO A 253 -22.50 4.06 22.65
N GLU A 254 -23.66 4.68 22.44
CA GLU A 254 -24.76 4.16 21.62
C GLU A 254 -24.45 4.18 20.11
N ARG A 255 -23.51 5.02 19.68
CA ARG A 255 -23.04 5.06 18.29
C ARG A 255 -22.03 3.95 17.99
N ILE A 256 -21.53 3.23 18.98
CA ILE A 256 -20.52 2.20 18.78
C ILE A 256 -21.22 0.88 18.44
N LYS A 257 -21.04 0.40 17.21
CA LYS A 257 -21.55 -0.90 16.78
C LYS A 257 -20.66 -2.04 17.28
N ARG A 258 -19.35 -1.95 17.04
CA ARG A 258 -18.36 -2.91 17.55
C ARG A 258 -16.95 -2.32 17.55
N ARG A 259 -16.08 -2.91 18.38
CA ARG A 259 -14.65 -2.59 18.48
C ARG A 259 -13.82 -3.85 18.31
N GLY A 260 -12.63 -3.71 17.75
CA GLY A 260 -11.71 -4.83 17.57
C GLY A 260 -10.24 -4.43 17.56
N ARG A 261 -9.39 -5.42 17.29
CA ARG A 261 -7.96 -5.26 17.11
C ARG A 261 -7.50 -6.01 15.88
N LEU A 262 -6.48 -5.48 15.21
CA LEU A 262 -5.75 -6.22 14.18
C LEU A 262 -5.05 -7.42 14.82
N ARG A 263 -4.92 -8.49 14.05
CA ARG A 263 -4.25 -9.72 14.47
C ARG A 263 -3.18 -10.07 13.44
N PRO A 264 -2.01 -10.58 13.87
CA PRO A 264 -1.01 -11.08 12.93
C PRO A 264 -1.63 -12.07 11.94
N GLY A 265 -1.24 -11.94 10.67
CA GLY A 265 -1.75 -12.78 9.59
C GLY A 265 -3.18 -12.52 9.14
N ARG A 266 -3.87 -11.50 9.70
CA ARG A 266 -5.22 -11.11 9.26
C ARG A 266 -5.22 -9.71 8.67
N MET A 267 -5.97 -9.55 7.58
CA MET A 267 -6.26 -8.27 6.95
C MET A 267 -7.62 -7.75 7.40
N PHE A 268 -7.67 -6.47 7.75
CA PHE A 268 -8.93 -5.74 7.88
C PHE A 268 -9.09 -4.88 6.65
N LEU A 269 -10.21 -5.00 5.92
CA LEU A 269 -10.41 -4.30 4.66
C LEU A 269 -11.80 -3.68 4.61
N VAL A 270 -11.89 -2.43 4.17
CA VAL A 270 -13.14 -1.71 3.93
C VAL A 270 -13.19 -1.33 2.46
N ASP A 271 -14.31 -1.61 1.82
CA ASP A 271 -14.61 -1.18 0.47
C ASP A 271 -15.65 -0.06 0.52
N THR A 272 -15.27 1.15 0.10
CA THR A 272 -16.19 2.30 0.13
C THR A 272 -17.20 2.26 -1.02
N ALA A 273 -16.88 1.58 -2.13
CA ALA A 273 -17.82 1.39 -3.23
C ALA A 273 -18.91 0.37 -2.86
N GLU A 274 -18.53 -0.74 -2.22
CA GLU A 274 -19.49 -1.73 -1.70
C GLU A 274 -20.08 -1.38 -0.34
N ARG A 275 -19.53 -0.35 0.33
CA ARG A 275 -19.94 0.15 1.66
C ARG A 275 -19.95 -0.93 2.74
N ARG A 276 -18.93 -1.79 2.75
CA ARG A 276 -18.82 -2.87 3.73
C ARG A 276 -17.39 -3.15 4.15
N ILE A 277 -17.26 -3.79 5.30
CA ILE A 277 -16.04 -4.45 5.73
C ILE A 277 -15.99 -5.82 5.05
N ILE A 278 -14.88 -6.13 4.39
CA ILE A 278 -14.61 -7.43 3.79
C ILE A 278 -13.84 -8.25 4.82
N GLU A 279 -14.36 -9.43 5.16
CA GLU A 279 -13.76 -10.30 6.17
C GLU A 279 -12.49 -10.98 5.64
N ASP A 280 -11.52 -11.23 6.52
CA ASP A 280 -10.20 -11.82 6.16
C ASP A 280 -10.33 -13.15 5.41
N ASP A 281 -11.25 -14.02 5.85
CA ASP A 281 -11.47 -15.32 5.24
C ASP A 281 -12.03 -15.19 3.81
N GLU A 282 -12.85 -14.16 3.55
CA GLU A 282 -13.37 -13.86 2.21
C GLU A 282 -12.24 -13.43 1.27
N ILE A 283 -11.36 -12.52 1.73
CA ILE A 283 -10.19 -12.04 0.98
C ILE A 283 -9.30 -13.23 0.62
N LYS A 284 -8.97 -14.05 1.63
CA LYS A 284 -8.09 -15.21 1.47
C LYS A 284 -8.68 -16.24 0.53
N GLN A 285 -9.97 -16.54 0.65
CA GLN A 285 -10.66 -17.49 -0.23
C GLN A 285 -10.70 -16.99 -1.67
N GLN A 286 -11.03 -15.71 -1.91
CA GLN A 286 -11.06 -15.14 -3.26
C GLN A 286 -9.68 -15.23 -3.93
N LEU A 287 -8.61 -14.92 -3.19
CA LEU A 287 -7.26 -14.92 -3.74
C LEU A 287 -6.67 -16.33 -3.88
N SER A 288 -6.95 -17.22 -2.93
CA SER A 288 -6.49 -18.61 -2.99
C SER A 288 -7.18 -19.43 -4.06
N THR A 289 -8.35 -18.99 -4.53
CA THR A 289 -9.11 -19.65 -5.61
C THR A 289 -9.02 -18.92 -6.96
N LEU A 290 -8.36 -17.75 -7.00
CA LEU A 290 -8.26 -16.92 -8.21
C LEU A 290 -7.59 -17.64 -9.39
N HIS A 291 -6.61 -18.51 -9.09
CA HIS A 291 -5.87 -19.28 -10.07
C HIS A 291 -5.58 -20.69 -9.53
N PRO A 292 -5.27 -21.67 -10.41
CA PRO A 292 -4.95 -23.03 -9.99
C PRO A 292 -3.52 -23.12 -9.44
N TRP A 293 -3.26 -22.48 -8.29
CA TRP A 293 -1.92 -22.33 -7.72
C TRP A 293 -1.22 -23.67 -7.48
N GLN A 294 -1.96 -24.68 -7.01
CA GLN A 294 -1.43 -26.01 -6.76
C GLN A 294 -0.99 -26.71 -8.05
N GLU A 295 -1.77 -26.59 -9.14
CA GLU A 295 -1.40 -27.18 -10.43
C GLU A 295 -0.11 -26.56 -10.98
N TRP A 296 0.04 -25.23 -10.82
CA TRP A 296 1.27 -24.55 -11.23
C TRP A 296 2.48 -24.94 -10.38
N LEU A 297 2.27 -25.17 -9.08
CA LEU A 297 3.32 -25.70 -8.20
C LEU A 297 3.72 -27.12 -8.63
N ASP A 298 2.75 -28.00 -8.87
CA ASP A 298 3.03 -29.39 -9.23
C ASP A 298 3.73 -29.51 -10.59
N ALA A 299 3.39 -28.64 -11.54
CA ALA A 299 4.01 -28.60 -12.85
C ALA A 299 5.40 -27.92 -12.86
N GLY A 300 5.64 -26.96 -11.96
CA GLY A 300 6.80 -26.08 -12.00
C GLY A 300 7.84 -26.26 -10.89
N ARG A 301 7.48 -26.89 -9.76
CA ARG A 301 8.35 -27.02 -8.59
C ARG A 301 9.01 -28.39 -8.55
N VAL A 302 10.34 -28.40 -8.57
CA VAL A 302 11.14 -29.61 -8.32
C VAL A 302 11.69 -29.54 -6.90
N ARG A 303 11.41 -30.54 -6.07
CA ARG A 303 12.03 -30.66 -4.74
C ARG A 303 13.31 -31.46 -4.86
N LEU A 304 14.44 -30.88 -4.45
CA LEU A 304 15.75 -31.53 -4.55
C LEU A 304 15.82 -32.86 -3.79
N VAL A 305 15.04 -33.02 -2.71
CA VAL A 305 14.97 -34.27 -1.94
C VAL A 305 14.33 -35.42 -2.71
N ASP A 306 13.58 -35.12 -3.78
CA ASP A 306 12.96 -36.12 -4.65
C ASP A 306 13.85 -36.48 -5.85
N LEU A 307 15.02 -35.83 -5.98
CA LEU A 307 15.99 -36.11 -7.03
C LEU A 307 17.04 -37.14 -6.54
N PRO A 308 17.53 -38.01 -7.43
CA PRO A 308 18.57 -39.00 -7.13
C PRO A 308 19.94 -38.36 -6.84
#